data_AF-A0A978S6L6-F1
#
_entry.id   AF-A0A978S6L6-F1
#
_cell.length_a   1.000
_cell.length_b   1.000
_cell.length_c   1.000
_cell.angle_alpha   90.00
_cell.angle_beta   90.00
_cell.angle_gamma   90.00
#
_symmetry.space_group_name_H-M   'P 1'
#
loop_
_entity.id
_entity.type
_entity.pdbx_description
1 polymer ?
#
loop_
_entity_poly.entity_id
_entity_poly.type
_entity_poly.pdbx_seq_one_letter_code
_entity_poly.pdbx_strand_id
1 'polypeptide(L)'
;MRLMLGVAIAGLLLWGGIAAAEITNYQVVALVEALRLAAPQGARSENGLYSDWKIKPANIPRWSRLCIEEELTPEQFEADYQKAREILVCVMDDVLRTEYPASGGDEAIAIRRAAAWWVAGDPNLYDSGDIRYYTNKVLGFYQELRAHPTDFFPH
;
A
#
# COMPACT_ATOMS: atom_id res chain seq x y z
N MET A 1 -32.73 -61.54 13.62
CA MET A 1 -33.62 -60.36 13.74
C MET A 1 -33.42 -59.77 15.13
N ARG A 2 -32.92 -58.57 15.39
CA ARG A 2 -32.61 -57.38 14.59
C ARG A 2 -31.33 -56.75 15.18
N LEU A 3 -30.36 -56.42 14.33
CA LEU A 3 -29.31 -55.44 14.64
C LEU A 3 -29.97 -54.07 14.85
N MET A 4 -29.53 -53.31 15.84
CA MET A 4 -29.68 -51.85 15.85
C MET A 4 -28.30 -51.25 16.08
N LEU A 5 -27.67 -50.86 14.97
CA LEU A 5 -26.51 -49.98 14.90
C LEU A 5 -26.92 -48.62 15.48
N GLY A 6 -26.27 -48.18 16.56
CA GLY A 6 -26.25 -46.78 16.96
C GLY A 6 -25.06 -46.10 16.29
N VAL A 7 -25.29 -45.38 15.20
CA VAL A 7 -24.26 -44.58 14.53
C VAL A 7 -24.06 -43.28 15.32
N ALA A 8 -22.93 -43.17 16.02
CA ALA A 8 -22.47 -41.91 16.59
C ALA A 8 -21.88 -41.05 15.47
N ILE A 9 -22.56 -39.97 15.09
CA ILE A 9 -22.02 -38.96 14.17
C ILE A 9 -21.15 -38.02 15.02
N ALA A 10 -19.85 -38.27 15.05
CA ALA A 10 -18.87 -37.31 15.53
C ALA A 10 -18.70 -36.23 14.45
N GLY A 11 -19.36 -35.08 14.64
CA GLY A 11 -19.13 -33.91 13.81
C GLY A 11 -17.76 -33.33 14.09
N LEU A 12 -16.78 -33.62 13.21
CA LEU A 12 -15.50 -32.91 13.18
C LEU A 12 -15.76 -31.45 12.76
N LEU A 13 -15.66 -30.54 13.73
CA LEU A 13 -15.48 -29.12 13.48
C LEU A 13 -14.08 -28.92 12.88
N LEU A 14 -13.98 -28.93 11.55
CA LEU A 14 -12.80 -28.46 10.83
C LEU A 14 -12.71 -26.94 11.02
N TRP A 15 -12.04 -26.48 12.07
CA TRP A 15 -11.49 -25.14 12.13
C TRP A 15 -10.32 -25.04 11.14
N GLY A 16 -10.65 -24.90 9.87
CA GLY A 16 -9.73 -24.32 8.90
C GLY A 16 -9.56 -22.85 9.25
N GLY A 17 -8.57 -22.53 10.10
CA GLY A 17 -8.09 -21.16 10.22
C GLY A 17 -7.67 -20.69 8.84
N ILE A 18 -8.34 -19.66 8.32
CA ILE A 18 -7.92 -19.00 7.08
C ILE A 18 -6.60 -18.32 7.45
N ALA A 19 -5.47 -18.87 7.01
CA ALA A 19 -4.21 -18.16 7.07
C ALA A 19 -4.38 -16.87 6.24
N ALA A 20 -4.44 -15.72 6.91
CA ALA A 20 -4.40 -14.44 6.22
C ALA A 20 -3.06 -14.37 5.48
N ALA A 21 -3.07 -14.24 4.15
CA ALA A 21 -1.84 -14.09 3.40
C ALA A 21 -1.13 -12.82 3.86
N GLU A 22 0.15 -12.92 4.24
CA GLU A 22 0.91 -11.77 4.71
C GLU A 22 1.31 -10.86 3.54
N ILE A 23 1.27 -9.54 3.76
CA ILE A 23 1.82 -8.56 2.83
C ILE A 23 3.34 -8.70 2.77
N THR A 24 3.86 -8.90 1.56
CA THR A 24 5.30 -9.01 1.27
C THR A 24 5.92 -7.64 0.99
N ASN A 25 7.22 -7.50 1.22
CA ASN A 25 7.95 -6.27 0.91
C ASN A 25 7.84 -5.89 -0.58
N TYR A 26 7.77 -6.88 -1.47
CA TYR A 26 7.61 -6.66 -2.90
C TYR A 26 6.29 -5.92 -3.21
N GLN A 27 5.20 -6.26 -2.52
CA GLN A 27 3.91 -5.58 -2.66
C GLN A 27 4.00 -4.13 -2.22
N VAL A 28 4.69 -3.86 -1.11
CA VAL A 28 4.87 -2.48 -0.62
C VAL A 28 5.68 -1.66 -1.60
N VAL A 29 6.78 -2.21 -2.11
CA VAL A 29 7.63 -1.51 -3.09
C VAL A 29 6.86 -1.25 -4.40
N ALA A 30 6.11 -2.23 -4.89
CA ALA A 30 5.27 -2.05 -6.08
C ALA A 30 4.19 -0.98 -5.85
N LEU A 31 3.59 -0.91 -4.66
CA LEU A 31 2.63 0.14 -4.30
C LEU A 31 3.30 1.52 -4.32
N VAL A 32 4.47 1.67 -3.69
CA VAL A 32 5.21 2.93 -3.69
C VAL A 32 5.53 3.38 -5.12
N GLU A 33 5.98 2.48 -5.97
CA GLU A 33 6.28 2.83 -7.36
C GLU A 33 5.02 3.17 -8.17
N ALA A 34 3.91 2.45 -7.94
CA ALA A 34 2.63 2.77 -8.55
C ALA A 34 2.12 4.17 -8.17
N LEU A 35 2.34 4.60 -6.91
CA LEU A 35 2.02 5.96 -6.46
C LEU A 35 2.85 7.00 -7.21
N ARG A 36 4.15 6.73 -7.45
CA ARG A 36 5.04 7.61 -8.24
C ARG A 36 4.53 7.79 -9.66
N LEU A 37 4.20 6.69 -10.33
CA LEU A 37 3.71 6.69 -11.72
C LEU A 37 2.32 7.33 -11.84
N ALA A 38 1.48 7.18 -10.81
CA ALA A 38 0.15 7.78 -10.77
C ALA A 38 0.17 9.29 -10.51
N ALA A 39 1.22 9.80 -9.87
CA ALA A 39 1.34 11.20 -9.49
C ALA A 39 1.12 12.15 -10.69
N PRO A 40 0.46 13.31 -10.49
CA PRO A 40 0.31 14.31 -11.53
C PRO A 40 1.68 14.78 -12.08
N GLN A 41 1.80 14.77 -13.41
CA GLN A 41 2.97 15.28 -14.13
C GLN A 41 2.91 16.82 -14.17
N GLY A 42 3.99 17.50 -13.75
CA GLY A 42 4.04 18.97 -13.67
C GLY A 42 5.23 19.49 -12.85
N ALA A 43 5.59 20.77 -13.04
CA ALA A 43 6.79 21.39 -12.45
C ALA A 43 6.76 21.47 -10.91
N ARG A 44 7.94 21.28 -10.33
CA ARG A 44 8.25 20.91 -8.93
C ARG A 44 7.74 21.87 -7.85
N SER A 45 7.78 23.19 -8.08
CA SER A 45 7.44 24.21 -7.07
C SER A 45 6.04 24.79 -7.20
N GLU A 46 5.33 24.51 -8.30
CA GLU A 46 4.07 25.23 -8.61
C GLU A 46 2.93 24.84 -7.65
N ASN A 47 3.03 23.66 -7.02
CA ASN A 47 1.98 23.13 -6.15
C ASN A 47 2.43 22.90 -4.69
N GLY A 48 3.69 23.23 -4.35
CA GLY A 48 4.22 23.07 -2.97
C GLY A 48 4.40 21.62 -2.49
N LEU A 49 4.61 20.66 -3.41
CA LEU A 49 4.78 19.24 -3.12
C LEU A 49 6.18 18.75 -3.56
N TYR A 50 6.78 17.85 -2.79
CA TYR A 50 8.17 17.42 -2.93
C TYR A 50 8.29 15.97 -3.41
N SER A 51 9.41 15.65 -4.04
CA SER A 51 9.77 14.41 -4.73
C SER A 51 8.85 14.03 -5.89
N ASP A 52 9.22 12.98 -6.61
CA ASP A 52 8.39 12.37 -7.65
C ASP A 52 7.03 11.90 -7.11
N TRP A 53 6.94 11.64 -5.81
CA TRP A 53 5.75 11.15 -5.12
C TRP A 53 4.78 12.25 -4.65
N LYS A 54 5.12 13.53 -4.84
CA LYS A 54 4.27 14.69 -4.50
C LYS A 54 3.88 14.75 -3.02
N ILE A 55 4.87 14.66 -2.14
CA ILE A 55 4.73 14.67 -0.69
C ILE A 55 4.52 16.10 -0.16
N LYS A 56 3.58 16.27 0.78
CA LYS A 56 3.41 17.54 1.51
C LYS A 56 4.62 17.80 2.42
N PRO A 57 5.19 19.02 2.45
CA PRO A 57 6.38 19.32 3.24
C PRO A 57 6.20 19.01 4.73
N ALA A 58 5.00 19.21 5.28
CA ALA A 58 4.69 18.94 6.68
C ALA A 58 4.81 17.45 7.08
N ASN A 59 4.72 16.52 6.12
CA ASN A 59 4.86 15.09 6.40
C ASN A 59 6.33 14.66 6.53
N ILE A 60 7.24 15.35 5.84
CA ILE A 60 8.62 14.90 5.62
C ILE A 60 9.40 14.76 6.93
N PRO A 61 9.45 15.77 7.84
CA PRO A 61 10.21 15.64 9.09
C PRO A 61 9.68 14.52 9.99
N ARG A 62 8.35 14.33 10.03
CA ARG A 62 7.73 13.30 10.86
C ARG A 62 8.00 11.89 10.33
N TRP A 63 7.84 11.68 9.02
CA TRP A 63 8.04 10.37 8.39
C TRP A 63 9.51 9.96 8.36
N SER A 64 10.41 10.89 8.05
CA SER A 64 11.85 10.62 8.10
C SER A 64 12.30 10.21 9.51
N ARG A 65 11.89 10.95 10.54
CA ARG A 65 12.20 10.60 11.94
C ARG A 65 11.69 9.21 12.32
N LEU A 66 10.50 8.85 11.88
CA LEU A 66 9.90 7.55 12.15
C LEU A 66 10.66 6.40 11.47
N CYS A 67 11.09 6.61 10.23
CA CYS A 67 11.58 5.53 9.38
C CYS A 67 13.10 5.36 9.38
N ILE A 68 13.85 6.45 9.59
CA ILE A 68 15.31 6.46 9.51
C ILE A 68 15.98 7.17 10.70
N GLU A 69 15.21 7.52 11.74
CA GLU A 69 15.69 8.20 12.96
C GLU A 69 16.36 9.58 12.72
N GLU A 70 16.15 10.17 11.54
CA GLU A 70 16.67 11.47 11.12
C GLU A 70 15.50 12.37 10.69
N GLU A 71 15.47 13.63 11.13
CA GLU A 71 14.51 14.61 10.62
C GLU A 71 15.05 15.30 9.37
N LEU A 72 14.53 14.93 8.20
CA LEU A 72 14.87 15.60 6.95
C LEU A 72 14.05 16.88 6.74
N THR A 73 14.68 17.91 6.17
CA THR A 73 13.94 19.01 5.53
C THR A 73 13.34 18.57 4.20
N PRO A 74 12.33 19.29 3.67
CA PRO A 74 11.79 19.01 2.34
C PRO A 74 12.85 19.00 1.24
N GLU A 75 13.84 19.89 1.30
CA GLU A 75 14.95 19.97 0.34
C GLU A 75 15.90 18.78 0.43
N GLN A 76 16.20 18.31 1.65
CA GLN A 76 17.02 17.11 1.83
C GLN A 76 16.32 15.85 1.31
N PHE A 77 15.01 15.72 1.59
CA PHE A 77 14.19 14.64 1.08
C PHE A 77 14.10 14.65 -0.45
N GLU A 78 13.96 15.83 -1.05
CA GLU A 78 13.91 16.03 -2.50
C GLU A 78 15.25 15.72 -3.20
N ALA A 79 16.36 16.03 -2.54
CA ALA A 79 17.69 15.88 -3.12
C ALA A 79 18.15 14.41 -3.21
N ASP A 80 17.56 13.52 -2.42
CA ASP A 80 17.95 12.11 -2.32
C ASP A 80 16.77 11.19 -2.66
N TYR A 81 16.70 10.77 -3.92
CA TYR A 81 15.68 9.87 -4.43
C TYR A 81 15.64 8.53 -3.68
N GLN A 82 16.81 7.97 -3.34
CA GLN A 82 16.90 6.66 -2.69
C GLN A 82 16.39 6.74 -1.26
N LYS A 83 16.81 7.75 -0.51
CA LYS A 83 16.35 7.99 0.87
C LYS A 83 14.86 8.35 0.91
N ALA A 84 14.38 9.15 -0.04
CA ALA A 84 12.94 9.41 -0.18
C ALA A 84 12.16 8.11 -0.38
N ARG A 85 12.58 7.27 -1.33
CA ARG A 85 11.94 5.98 -1.60
C ARG A 85 11.95 5.06 -0.39
N GLU A 86 13.06 4.98 0.34
CA GLU A 86 13.18 4.18 1.57
C GLU A 86 12.15 4.61 2.63
N ILE A 87 12.06 5.90 2.91
CA ILE A 87 11.09 6.46 3.86
C ILE A 87 9.66 6.13 3.41
N LEU A 88 9.35 6.28 2.13
CA LEU A 88 8.01 6.02 1.62
C LEU A 88 7.64 4.53 1.63
N VAL A 89 8.60 3.63 1.41
CA VAL A 89 8.40 2.18 1.59
C VAL A 89 8.09 1.86 3.05
N CYS A 90 8.83 2.43 3.99
CA CYS A 90 8.54 2.26 5.43
C CYS A 90 7.12 2.74 5.80
N VAL A 91 6.72 3.95 5.36
CA VAL A 91 5.38 4.48 5.63
C VAL A 91 4.29 3.62 5.00
N MET A 92 4.47 3.20 3.75
CA MET A 92 3.46 2.43 3.04
C MET A 92 3.39 0.97 3.45
N ASP A 93 4.42 0.41 4.10
CA ASP A 93 4.35 -0.92 4.71
C ASP A 93 3.29 -0.95 5.81
N ASP A 94 3.32 0.01 6.76
CA ASP A 94 2.33 0.13 7.83
C ASP A 94 0.91 0.35 7.28
N VAL A 95 0.78 1.26 6.31
CA VAL A 95 -0.51 1.54 5.67
C VAL A 95 -1.06 0.30 4.97
N LEU A 96 -0.28 -0.37 4.13
CA LEU A 96 -0.78 -1.52 3.38
C LEU A 96 -1.10 -2.71 4.31
N ARG A 97 -0.30 -2.93 5.35
CA ARG A 97 -0.57 -3.95 6.37
C ARG A 97 -1.82 -3.66 7.18
N THR A 98 -2.18 -2.40 7.35
CA THR A 98 -3.45 -1.98 7.98
C THR A 98 -4.63 -2.15 7.03
N GLU A 99 -4.48 -1.74 5.77
CA GLU A 99 -5.58 -1.74 4.81
C GLU A 99 -5.92 -3.13 4.24
N TYR A 100 -4.97 -4.07 4.25
CA TYR A 100 -5.21 -5.42 3.76
C TYR A 100 -6.21 -6.25 4.58
N PRO A 101 -6.13 -6.35 5.92
CA PRO A 101 -7.20 -6.96 6.70
C PRO A 101 -8.48 -6.11 6.65
N ALA A 102 -8.39 -4.78 6.59
CA ALA A 102 -9.56 -3.90 6.47
C ALA A 102 -10.33 -4.08 5.15
N SER A 103 -9.67 -4.58 4.10
CA SER A 103 -10.31 -4.95 2.83
C SER A 103 -10.87 -6.38 2.82
N GLY A 104 -10.83 -7.10 3.95
CA GLY A 104 -11.22 -8.52 3.99
C GLY A 104 -10.21 -9.44 3.30
N GLY A 105 -8.95 -9.01 3.17
CA GLY A 105 -7.91 -9.75 2.45
C GLY A 105 -7.96 -9.58 0.93
N ASP A 106 -8.77 -8.66 0.40
CA ASP A 106 -8.75 -8.30 -1.01
C ASP A 106 -7.61 -7.32 -1.28
N GLU A 107 -6.59 -7.80 -1.99
CA GLU A 107 -5.40 -7.01 -2.30
C GLU A 107 -5.72 -5.79 -3.18
N ALA A 108 -6.59 -5.94 -4.18
CA ALA A 108 -6.92 -4.83 -5.08
C ALA A 108 -7.65 -3.71 -4.34
N ILE A 109 -8.57 -4.07 -3.43
CA ILE A 109 -9.22 -3.11 -2.54
C ILE A 109 -8.20 -2.49 -1.57
N ALA A 110 -7.29 -3.27 -0.99
CA ALA A 110 -6.26 -2.77 -0.07
C ALA A 110 -5.36 -1.71 -0.74
N ILE A 111 -4.91 -1.97 -1.98
CA ILE A 111 -4.10 -1.04 -2.76
C ILE A 111 -4.87 0.26 -3.03
N ARG A 112 -6.14 0.17 -3.41
CA ARG A 112 -6.97 1.36 -3.65
C ARG A 112 -7.21 2.14 -2.36
N ARG A 113 -7.44 1.47 -1.23
CA ARG A 113 -7.59 2.09 0.09
C ARG A 113 -6.31 2.79 0.54
N ALA A 114 -5.15 2.16 0.37
CA ALA A 114 -3.85 2.75 0.65
C ALA A 114 -3.59 3.99 -0.24
N ALA A 115 -3.97 3.92 -1.53
CA ALA A 115 -3.89 5.06 -2.44
C ALA A 115 -4.86 6.21 -2.08
N ALA A 116 -6.03 5.91 -1.53
CA ALA A 116 -6.97 6.92 -1.03
C ALA A 116 -6.42 7.60 0.24
N TRP A 117 -5.85 6.82 1.16
CA TRP A 117 -5.12 7.36 2.31
C TRP A 117 -3.98 8.27 1.87
N TRP A 118 -3.24 7.87 0.83
CA TRP A 118 -2.14 8.67 0.29
C TRP A 118 -2.56 10.07 -0.18
N VAL A 119 -3.62 10.14 -0.98
CA VAL A 119 -4.04 11.41 -1.61
C VAL A 119 -4.95 12.26 -0.71
N ALA A 120 -5.78 11.62 0.13
CA ALA A 120 -6.83 12.29 0.89
C ALA A 120 -6.74 12.09 2.41
N GLY A 121 -5.89 11.19 2.91
CA GLY A 121 -5.79 10.84 4.33
C GLY A 121 -6.91 9.95 4.85
N ASP A 122 -7.87 9.56 4.01
CA ASP A 122 -8.98 8.66 4.37
C ASP A 122 -9.07 7.48 3.39
N PRO A 123 -8.79 6.24 3.84
CA PRO A 123 -8.81 5.06 3.00
C PRO A 123 -10.22 4.70 2.50
N ASN A 124 -11.28 5.17 3.18
CA ASN A 124 -12.66 4.84 2.81
C ASN A 124 -13.16 5.63 1.59
N LEU A 125 -12.41 6.64 1.15
CA LEU A 125 -12.72 7.42 -0.06
C LEU A 125 -12.28 6.73 -1.35
N TYR A 126 -11.74 5.52 -1.30
CA TYR A 126 -11.13 4.84 -2.46
C TYR A 126 -12.05 4.62 -3.65
N ASP A 127 -13.37 4.63 -3.45
CA ASP A 127 -14.37 4.47 -4.50
C ASP A 127 -15.24 5.73 -4.71
N SER A 128 -14.80 6.87 -4.19
CA SER A 128 -15.54 8.13 -4.19
C SER A 128 -15.00 9.14 -5.21
N GLY A 129 -15.90 9.71 -6.03
CA GLY A 129 -15.61 10.87 -6.90
C GLY A 129 -14.30 10.77 -7.70
N ASP A 130 -13.52 11.84 -7.68
CA ASP A 130 -12.21 11.92 -8.36
C ASP A 130 -11.14 11.03 -7.70
N ILE A 131 -11.29 10.72 -6.40
CA ILE A 131 -10.38 9.83 -5.69
C ILE A 131 -10.44 8.42 -6.31
N ARG A 132 -11.64 7.96 -6.71
CA ARG A 132 -11.79 6.68 -7.43
C ARG A 132 -10.95 6.62 -8.70
N TYR A 133 -10.89 7.71 -9.47
CA TYR A 133 -10.07 7.76 -10.67
C TYR A 133 -8.58 7.61 -10.34
N TYR A 134 -8.11 8.34 -9.33
CA TYR A 134 -6.73 8.24 -8.87
C TYR A 134 -6.40 6.83 -8.34
N THR A 135 -7.23 6.25 -7.48
CA THR A 135 -6.97 4.92 -6.90
C THR A 135 -7.01 3.81 -7.94
N ASN A 136 -7.88 3.90 -8.95
CA ASN A 136 -7.89 2.97 -10.08
C ASN A 136 -6.61 3.11 -10.93
N LYS A 137 -6.11 4.33 -11.15
CA LYS A 137 -4.84 4.56 -11.84
C LYS A 137 -3.66 3.93 -11.09
N VAL A 138 -3.60 4.10 -9.77
CA VAL A 138 -2.59 3.45 -8.92
C VAL A 138 -2.69 1.93 -9.01
N LEU A 139 -3.91 1.37 -8.89
CA LEU A 139 -4.12 -0.07 -9.02
C LEU A 139 -3.65 -0.62 -10.38
N GLY A 140 -3.90 0.11 -11.47
CA GLY A 140 -3.43 -0.27 -12.80
C GLY A 140 -1.91 -0.41 -12.87
N PHE A 141 -1.16 0.62 -12.46
CA PHE A 141 0.30 0.55 -12.42
C PHE A 141 0.81 -0.53 -11.46
N TYR A 142 0.15 -0.68 -10.31
CA TYR A 142 0.49 -1.71 -9.35
C TYR A 142 0.40 -3.12 -9.97
N GLN A 143 -0.67 -3.41 -10.70
CA GLN A 143 -0.87 -4.70 -11.36
C GLN A 143 0.16 -4.95 -12.47
N GLU A 144 0.52 -3.92 -13.24
CA GLU A 144 1.59 -4.00 -14.25
C GLU A 144 2.94 -4.37 -13.61
N LEU A 145 3.29 -3.68 -12.51
CA LEU A 145 4.51 -3.93 -11.74
C LEU A 145 4.51 -5.33 -11.14
N ARG A 146 3.36 -5.78 -10.58
CA ARG A 146 3.17 -7.13 -10.02
C ARG A 146 3.36 -8.25 -11.06
N ALA A 147 3.04 -7.98 -12.33
CA ALA A 147 3.25 -8.91 -13.42
C ALA A 147 4.71 -8.94 -13.91
N HIS A 148 5.46 -7.84 -13.72
CA HIS A 148 6.86 -7.69 -14.16
C HIS A 148 7.78 -7.18 -13.03
N PRO A 149 8.08 -8.02 -12.01
CA PRO A 149 8.84 -7.63 -10.83
C PRO A 149 10.24 -7.05 -11.10
N THR A 150 10.88 -7.46 -12.18
CA THR A 150 12.28 -7.15 -12.49
C THR A 150 12.48 -5.73 -12.98
N ASP A 151 11.42 -5.04 -13.39
CA ASP A 151 11.54 -3.83 -14.20
C ASP A 151 11.75 -2.55 -13.37
N PHE A 152 11.64 -2.62 -12.04
CA PHE A 152 11.70 -1.45 -11.15
C PHE A 152 12.60 -1.60 -9.91
N PHE A 153 13.35 -2.71 -9.78
CA PHE A 153 14.49 -2.78 -8.87
C PHE A 153 15.76 -2.50 -9.66
N PRO A 154 16.28 -1.26 -9.68
CA PRO A 154 17.59 -1.03 -10.27
C PRO A 154 18.63 -1.85 -9.49
N HIS A 155 19.47 -2.58 -10.23
CA HIS A 155 20.68 -3.21 -9.71
C HIS A 155 21.66 -2.17 -9.15
#